data_AF-A0A428UF75-F1
#
_entry.id   AF-A0A428UF75-F1
#
_cell.length_a   1.000
_cell.length_b   1.000
_cell.length_c   1.000
_cell.angle_alpha   90.00
_cell.angle_beta   90.00
_cell.angle_gamma   90.00
#
_symmetry.space_group_name_H-M   'P 1'
#
loop_
_entity.id
_entity.type
_entity.pdbx_description
1 polymer ?
#
loop_
_entity_poly.entity_id
_entity_poly.type
_entity_poly.pdbx_seq_one_letter_code
_entity_poly.pdbx_strand_id
1 'polypeptide(L)'
;MSRRSTSEKNVLQQAQAQLAEKDAQIGNLEADVLRLKAQSGDAETMEIIRQELSEQVYHIRNLEATNRDQLSELKHLRALSKAVEVVEEEKRSLQRKLEAAEMVEAELSEARIQRQRLEDERLAWSAYLKNASETGDNEFDSPEAVARALVQERLTTASYVEKLGALQAEMMATQNTIQTLQDEKAQLKTEVENAKTSANANNADKARLRLERQRALAVKEVEYLRAQLKTFDTEDETVQPEQFDEARAKRVQELEDLVDKYKMEVQSLHAELSSVEPSATGTPQPATGSKRSRPEDDNAHEQLGQLARKNRKLQEELSSFQTKVALLEKDLSANRQQLKAAKQQTQTRVLSLKSNPTSDYEAIKRSTLEALQKENQDLLATLRSKTGNSSVPMIPTSVLSAMEREIAAAKAETASAQKSQEFKEAIFSTLGWTVTFIPNGKMRVESTFYPSQTDEHENSIVFDGERGTMKVGGGPRSAFARRISDQIGFWVREKGCIPGFLAALTLEFYEEHTRASKP
;
A
#
# COMPACT_ATOMS: atom_id res chain seq x y z
N MET A 1 148.77 -30.61 -70.08
CA MET A 1 147.72 -31.21 -69.23
C MET A 1 147.53 -30.54 -67.85
N SER A 2 148.49 -29.80 -67.28
CA SER A 2 148.35 -29.21 -65.92
C SER A 2 147.46 -27.94 -65.80
N ARG A 3 147.31 -27.15 -66.88
CA ARG A 3 146.46 -25.93 -66.86
C ARG A 3 144.95 -26.20 -67.02
N ARG A 4 144.56 -27.36 -67.56
CA ARG A 4 143.14 -27.70 -67.78
C ARG A 4 142.49 -28.27 -66.52
N SER A 5 143.21 -29.14 -65.81
CA SER A 5 142.78 -29.72 -64.53
C SER A 5 142.66 -28.68 -63.40
N THR A 6 143.45 -27.60 -63.44
CA THR A 6 143.35 -26.49 -62.49
C THR A 6 142.13 -25.60 -62.78
N SER A 7 141.82 -25.35 -64.06
CA SER A 7 140.59 -24.61 -64.43
C SER A 7 139.31 -25.38 -64.09
N GLU A 8 139.27 -26.69 -64.32
CA GLU A 8 138.12 -27.53 -64.00
C GLU A 8 137.90 -27.62 -62.48
N LYS A 9 138.98 -27.74 -61.69
CA LYS A 9 138.89 -27.71 -60.22
C LYS A 9 138.37 -26.38 -59.68
N ASN A 10 138.78 -25.25 -60.26
CA ASN A 10 138.29 -23.94 -59.83
C ASN A 10 136.80 -23.74 -60.16
N VAL A 11 136.34 -24.19 -61.33
CA VAL A 11 134.91 -24.14 -61.70
C VAL A 11 134.07 -25.04 -60.79
N LEU A 12 134.58 -26.23 -60.46
CA LEU A 12 133.90 -27.17 -59.55
C LEU A 12 133.83 -26.63 -58.12
N GLN A 13 134.89 -25.98 -57.64
CA GLN A 13 134.87 -25.27 -56.34
C GLN A 13 133.90 -24.09 -56.33
N GLN A 14 133.82 -23.32 -57.43
CA GLN A 14 132.89 -22.20 -57.53
C GLN A 14 131.43 -22.69 -57.60
N ALA A 15 131.16 -23.78 -58.32
CA ALA A 15 129.84 -24.40 -58.36
C ALA A 15 129.45 -25.01 -57.00
N GLN A 16 130.39 -25.64 -56.28
CA GLN A 16 130.16 -26.13 -54.91
C GLN A 16 129.91 -25.00 -53.92
N ALA A 17 130.62 -23.87 -54.04
CA ALA A 17 130.38 -22.69 -53.22
C ALA A 17 129.00 -22.08 -53.50
N GLN A 18 128.60 -21.99 -54.77
CA GLN A 18 127.26 -21.51 -55.14
C GLN A 18 126.16 -22.47 -54.69
N LEU A 19 126.37 -23.78 -54.78
CA LEU A 19 125.44 -24.77 -54.24
C LEU A 19 125.31 -24.65 -52.73
N ALA A 20 126.42 -24.54 -51.99
CA ALA A 20 126.38 -24.33 -50.55
C ALA A 20 125.70 -23.01 -50.16
N GLU A 21 125.89 -21.94 -50.94
CA GLU A 21 125.21 -20.66 -50.73
C GLU A 21 123.70 -20.79 -51.02
N LYS A 22 123.32 -21.53 -52.06
CA LYS A 22 121.92 -21.79 -52.39
C LYS A 22 121.24 -22.70 -51.37
N ASP A 23 121.91 -23.73 -50.89
CA ASP A 23 121.42 -24.62 -49.84
C ASP A 23 121.28 -23.86 -48.51
N ALA A 24 122.20 -22.94 -48.20
CA ALA A 24 122.06 -22.05 -47.06
C ALA A 24 120.88 -21.07 -47.23
N GLN A 25 120.67 -20.52 -48.43
CA GLN A 25 119.52 -19.67 -48.74
C GLN A 25 118.20 -20.46 -48.65
N ILE A 26 118.16 -21.69 -49.16
CA ILE A 26 116.97 -22.56 -49.09
C ILE A 26 116.69 -22.93 -47.62
N GLY A 27 117.70 -23.32 -46.84
CA GLY A 27 117.53 -23.59 -45.41
C GLY A 27 117.02 -22.38 -44.63
N ASN A 28 117.51 -21.18 -44.95
CA ASN A 28 117.01 -19.95 -44.35
C ASN A 28 115.56 -19.65 -44.77
N LEU A 29 115.23 -19.81 -46.05
CA LEU A 29 113.86 -19.60 -46.55
C LEU A 29 112.89 -20.63 -45.99
N GLU A 30 113.30 -21.89 -45.84
CA GLU A 30 112.49 -22.95 -45.21
C GLU A 30 112.26 -22.67 -43.73
N ALA A 31 113.30 -22.23 -43.01
CA ALA A 31 113.17 -21.78 -41.62
C ALA A 31 112.24 -20.57 -41.49
N ASP A 32 112.31 -19.62 -42.42
CA ASP A 32 111.41 -18.47 -42.46
C ASP A 32 109.96 -18.87 -42.81
N VAL A 33 109.75 -19.80 -43.74
CA VAL A 33 108.43 -20.32 -44.09
C VAL A 33 107.82 -21.07 -42.90
N LEU A 34 108.60 -21.88 -42.17
CA LEU A 34 108.13 -22.56 -40.97
C LEU A 34 107.78 -21.56 -39.86
N ARG A 35 108.60 -20.52 -39.68
CA ARG A 35 108.33 -19.44 -38.71
C ARG A 35 107.05 -18.67 -39.05
N LEU A 36 106.86 -18.30 -40.32
CA LEU A 36 105.68 -17.56 -40.77
C LEU A 36 104.40 -18.41 -40.72
N LYS A 37 104.48 -19.71 -40.99
CA LYS A 37 103.35 -20.64 -40.85
C LYS A 37 102.92 -20.82 -39.38
N ALA A 38 103.88 -20.89 -38.45
CA ALA A 38 103.58 -20.93 -37.02
C ALA A 38 102.97 -19.62 -36.51
N GLN A 39 103.43 -18.47 -37.02
CA GLN A 39 102.91 -17.16 -36.61
C GLN A 39 101.53 -16.83 -37.19
N SER A 40 101.17 -17.31 -38.39
CA SER A 40 99.91 -16.95 -39.04
C SER A 40 98.69 -17.72 -38.50
N GLY A 41 98.79 -19.03 -38.29
CA GLY A 41 97.67 -19.84 -37.79
C GLY A 41 97.29 -19.57 -36.33
N ASP A 42 98.27 -19.30 -35.49
CA ASP A 42 98.05 -18.98 -34.07
C ASP A 42 97.60 -17.52 -33.88
N ALA A 43 97.99 -16.60 -34.77
CA ALA A 43 97.57 -15.20 -34.66
C ALA A 43 96.07 -15.02 -34.95
N GLU A 44 95.55 -15.63 -36.02
CA GLU A 44 94.14 -15.50 -36.40
C GLU A 44 93.20 -16.15 -35.38
N THR A 45 93.55 -17.33 -34.86
CA THR A 45 92.76 -18.00 -33.82
C THR A 45 92.81 -17.25 -32.49
N MET A 46 93.96 -16.68 -32.12
CA MET A 46 94.08 -15.80 -30.94
C MET A 46 93.32 -14.49 -31.09
N GLU A 47 93.20 -13.94 -32.30
CA GLU A 47 92.37 -12.77 -32.57
C GLU A 47 90.87 -13.08 -32.41
N ILE A 48 90.39 -14.22 -32.92
CA ILE A 48 89.00 -14.66 -32.72
C ILE A 48 88.72 -14.89 -31.23
N ILE A 49 89.60 -15.58 -30.51
CA ILE A 49 89.46 -15.79 -29.06
C ILE A 49 89.44 -14.45 -28.31
N ARG A 50 90.26 -13.48 -28.70
CA ARG A 50 90.24 -12.13 -28.10
C ARG A 50 88.94 -11.40 -28.39
N GLN A 51 88.40 -11.51 -29.60
CA GLN A 51 87.11 -10.92 -29.96
C GLN A 51 85.99 -11.54 -29.13
N GLU A 52 85.89 -12.87 -29.09
CA GLU A 52 84.87 -13.59 -28.31
C GLU A 52 85.01 -13.31 -26.80
N LEU A 53 86.24 -13.28 -26.25
CA LEU A 53 86.46 -12.88 -24.86
C LEU A 53 86.04 -11.44 -24.62
N SER A 54 86.30 -10.52 -25.55
CA SER A 54 85.89 -9.13 -25.42
C SER A 54 84.37 -8.97 -25.46
N GLU A 55 83.69 -9.74 -26.31
CA GLU A 55 82.23 -9.80 -26.40
C GLU A 55 81.63 -10.41 -25.12
N GLN A 56 82.21 -11.49 -24.60
CA GLN A 56 81.78 -12.10 -23.34
C GLN A 56 82.01 -11.15 -22.16
N VAL A 57 83.16 -10.45 -22.09
CA VAL A 57 83.42 -9.44 -21.06
C VAL A 57 82.44 -8.28 -21.16
N TYR A 58 82.11 -7.83 -22.38
CA TYR A 58 81.09 -6.81 -22.61
C TYR A 58 79.70 -7.28 -22.16
N HIS A 59 79.32 -8.51 -22.51
CA HIS A 59 78.06 -9.12 -22.10
C HIS A 59 77.98 -9.28 -20.57
N ILE A 60 79.04 -9.74 -19.92
CA ILE A 60 79.13 -9.84 -18.45
C ILE A 60 78.98 -8.46 -17.83
N ARG A 61 79.66 -7.43 -18.34
CA ARG A 61 79.50 -6.05 -17.86
C ARG A 61 78.07 -5.55 -18.01
N ASN A 62 77.40 -5.85 -19.12
CA ASN A 62 76.00 -5.49 -19.32
C ASN A 62 75.08 -6.23 -18.34
N LEU A 63 75.28 -7.53 -18.13
CA LEU A 63 74.53 -8.29 -17.13
C LEU A 63 74.78 -7.80 -15.71
N GLU A 64 76.01 -7.41 -15.39
CA GLU A 64 76.29 -6.81 -14.09
C GLU A 64 75.65 -5.43 -13.93
N ALA A 65 75.60 -4.62 -14.99
CA ALA A 65 74.90 -3.34 -14.98
C ALA A 65 73.39 -3.53 -14.75
N THR A 66 72.74 -4.41 -15.52
CA THR A 66 71.31 -4.70 -15.34
C THR A 66 71.01 -5.32 -13.97
N ASN A 67 71.89 -6.16 -13.44
CA ASN A 67 71.72 -6.71 -12.08
C ASN A 67 71.86 -5.61 -11.01
N ARG A 68 72.81 -4.66 -11.18
CA ARG A 68 72.91 -3.48 -10.29
C ARG A 68 71.65 -2.62 -10.35
N ASP A 69 71.10 -2.38 -11.54
CA ASP A 69 69.88 -1.61 -11.73
C ASP A 69 68.68 -2.30 -11.08
N GLN A 70 68.49 -3.60 -11.35
CA GLN A 70 67.44 -4.42 -10.71
C GLN A 70 67.58 -4.45 -9.18
N LEU A 71 68.80 -4.54 -8.63
CA LEU A 71 69.01 -4.46 -7.18
C LEU A 71 68.64 -3.10 -6.62
N SER A 72 68.86 -2.01 -7.36
CA SER A 72 68.45 -0.67 -6.97
C SER A 72 66.92 -0.51 -6.96
N GLU A 73 66.25 -1.05 -7.98
CA GLU A 73 64.79 -1.08 -8.07
C GLU A 73 64.18 -1.93 -6.94
N LEU A 74 64.74 -3.11 -6.66
CA LEU A 74 64.29 -3.96 -5.55
C LEU A 74 64.47 -3.27 -4.20
N LYS A 75 65.57 -2.52 -4.00
CA LYS A 75 65.75 -1.72 -2.79
C LYS A 75 64.71 -0.59 -2.70
N HIS A 76 64.42 0.07 -3.82
CA HIS A 76 63.42 1.12 -3.87
C HIS A 76 62.01 0.58 -3.60
N LEU A 77 61.61 -0.51 -4.25
CA LEU A 77 60.32 -1.18 -4.05
C LEU A 77 60.15 -1.67 -2.61
N ARG A 78 61.20 -2.20 -1.98
CA ARG A 78 61.18 -2.57 -0.55
C ARG A 78 61.06 -1.37 0.38
N ALA A 79 61.62 -0.21 0.03
CA ALA A 79 61.43 1.00 0.80
C ALA A 79 59.99 1.52 0.66
N LEU A 80 59.45 1.46 -0.56
CA LEU A 80 58.07 1.84 -0.84
C LEU A 80 57.06 0.91 -0.15
N SER A 81 57.29 -0.40 -0.14
CA SER A 81 56.42 -1.36 0.57
C SER A 81 56.37 -1.08 2.07
N LYS A 82 57.51 -0.78 2.70
CA LYS A 82 57.56 -0.37 4.11
C LYS A 82 56.80 0.93 4.37
N ALA A 83 56.92 1.91 3.47
CA ALA A 83 56.17 3.16 3.60
C ALA A 83 54.65 2.91 3.46
N VAL A 84 54.25 2.05 2.52
CA VAL A 84 52.84 1.64 2.35
C VAL A 84 52.32 0.93 3.59
N GLU A 85 53.09 0.01 4.19
CA GLU A 85 52.72 -0.67 5.43
C GLU A 85 52.47 0.32 6.57
N VAL A 86 53.34 1.31 6.77
CA VAL A 86 53.16 2.37 7.78
C VAL A 86 51.89 3.17 7.51
N VAL A 87 51.63 3.56 6.26
CA VAL A 87 50.42 4.29 5.88
C VAL A 87 49.15 3.44 6.09
N GLU A 88 49.22 2.13 5.82
CA GLU A 88 48.11 1.22 6.09
C GLU A 88 47.84 1.07 7.60
N GLU A 89 48.87 1.00 8.43
CA GLU A 89 48.74 0.98 9.89
C GLU A 89 48.16 2.29 10.43
N GLU A 90 48.64 3.43 9.94
CA GLU A 90 48.08 4.74 10.28
C GLU A 90 46.62 4.84 9.86
N LYS A 91 46.27 4.39 8.64
CA LYS A 91 44.88 4.33 8.17
C LYS A 91 44.03 3.46 9.07
N ARG A 92 44.48 2.25 9.45
CA ARG A 92 43.76 1.38 10.38
C ARG A 92 43.59 2.05 11.75
N SER A 93 44.60 2.79 12.23
CA SER A 93 44.53 3.52 13.50
C SER A 93 43.51 4.68 13.44
N LEU A 94 43.46 5.41 12.32
CA LEU A 94 42.50 6.49 12.10
C LEU A 94 41.08 5.96 11.94
N GLN A 95 40.90 4.82 11.25
CA GLN A 95 39.61 4.15 11.14
C GLN A 95 39.08 3.74 12.52
N ARG A 96 39.92 3.13 13.38
CA ARG A 96 39.52 2.79 14.76
C ARG A 96 39.15 4.03 15.58
N LYS A 97 39.89 5.14 15.40
CA LYS A 97 39.57 6.42 16.08
C LYS A 97 38.25 7.01 15.58
N LEU A 98 37.96 6.89 14.29
CA LEU A 98 36.69 7.33 13.71
C LEU A 98 35.53 6.51 14.26
N GLU A 99 35.64 5.18 14.25
CA GLU A 99 34.64 4.28 14.84
C GLU A 99 34.40 4.60 16.32
N ALA A 100 35.46 4.86 17.10
CA ALA A 100 35.33 5.27 18.49
C ALA A 100 34.65 6.65 18.64
N ALA A 101 34.93 7.60 17.74
CA ALA A 101 34.29 8.91 17.75
C ALA A 101 32.80 8.80 17.41
N GLU A 102 32.43 8.00 16.41
CA GLU A 102 31.03 7.73 16.04
C GLU A 102 30.24 7.10 17.20
N MET A 103 30.86 6.17 17.94
CA MET A 103 30.26 5.58 19.14
C MET A 103 30.00 6.64 20.23
N VAL A 104 30.96 7.54 20.49
CA VAL A 104 30.79 8.63 21.46
C VAL A 104 29.74 9.64 21.00
N GLU A 105 29.64 9.93 19.70
CA GLU A 105 28.59 10.79 19.16
C GLU A 105 27.19 10.19 19.36
N ALA A 106 27.05 8.87 19.20
CA ALA A 106 25.81 8.17 19.50
C ALA A 106 25.45 8.28 20.99
N GLU A 107 26.39 7.98 21.90
CA GLU A 107 26.19 8.13 23.36
C GLU A 107 25.85 9.58 23.75
N LEU A 108 26.51 10.56 23.13
CA LEU A 108 26.25 11.98 23.36
C LEU A 108 24.83 12.37 22.89
N SER A 109 24.37 11.81 21.77
CA SER A 109 23.01 12.04 21.27
C SER A 109 21.96 11.47 22.21
N GLU A 110 22.17 10.26 22.74
CA GLU A 110 21.28 9.63 23.70
C GLU A 110 21.24 10.41 25.02
N ALA A 111 22.39 10.81 25.54
CA ALA A 111 22.49 11.64 26.73
C ALA A 111 21.81 13.00 26.56
N ARG A 112 21.93 13.63 25.40
CA ARG A 112 21.22 14.89 25.07
C ARG A 112 19.70 14.70 25.08
N ILE A 113 19.20 13.61 24.49
CA ILE A 113 17.76 13.27 24.49
C ILE A 113 17.27 13.02 25.93
N GLN A 114 18.01 12.25 26.73
CA GLN A 114 17.66 12.01 28.13
C GLN A 114 17.62 13.32 28.94
N ARG A 115 18.62 14.18 28.76
CA ARG A 115 18.64 15.49 29.41
C ARG A 115 17.45 16.36 29.00
N GLN A 116 17.11 16.39 27.72
CA GLN A 116 15.93 17.13 27.23
C GLN A 116 14.64 16.60 27.86
N ARG A 117 14.44 15.28 27.92
CA ARG A 117 13.27 14.68 28.57
C ARG A 117 13.18 15.08 30.04
N LEU A 118 14.28 15.00 30.79
CA LEU A 118 14.32 15.40 32.19
C LEU A 118 14.08 16.91 32.37
N GLU A 119 14.58 17.74 31.46
CA GLU A 119 14.32 19.19 31.46
C GLU A 119 12.85 19.51 31.17
N ASP A 120 12.25 18.83 30.20
CA ASP A 120 10.83 18.96 29.85
C ASP A 120 9.94 18.50 31.01
N GLU A 121 10.25 17.37 31.64
CA GLU A 121 9.57 16.88 32.84
C GLU A 121 9.70 17.91 33.97
N ARG A 122 10.91 18.38 34.26
CA ARG A 122 11.13 19.41 35.29
C ARG A 122 10.33 20.67 35.00
N LEU A 123 10.29 21.11 33.74
CA LEU A 123 9.53 22.28 33.33
C LEU A 123 8.02 22.04 33.50
N ALA A 124 7.51 20.88 33.08
CA ALA A 124 6.11 20.50 33.27
C ALA A 124 5.72 20.49 34.75
N TRP A 125 6.53 19.85 35.61
CA TRP A 125 6.31 19.87 37.06
C TRP A 125 6.39 21.27 37.64
N SER A 126 7.37 22.08 37.23
CA SER A 126 7.49 23.45 37.69
C SER A 126 6.32 24.33 37.26
N ALA A 127 5.76 24.11 36.07
CA ALA A 127 4.59 24.81 35.58
C ALA A 127 3.33 24.37 36.32
N TYR A 128 3.16 23.07 36.56
CA TYR A 128 2.05 22.54 37.36
C TYR A 128 2.04 23.12 38.78
N LEU A 129 3.19 23.11 39.46
CA LEU A 129 3.32 23.67 40.81
C LEU A 129 3.17 25.20 40.84
N LYS A 130 3.71 25.93 39.86
CA LYS A 130 3.54 27.39 39.76
C LYS A 130 2.09 27.78 39.50
N ASN A 131 1.41 27.08 38.59
CA ASN A 131 0.00 27.34 38.31
C ASN A 131 -0.87 27.05 39.54
N ALA A 132 -0.58 25.98 40.30
CA ALA A 132 -1.25 25.70 41.57
C ALA A 132 -1.06 26.85 42.58
N SER A 133 0.15 27.42 42.65
CA SER A 133 0.45 28.54 43.56
C SER A 133 -0.17 29.88 43.16
N GLU A 134 -0.37 30.15 41.87
CA GLU A 134 -0.98 31.41 41.39
C GLU A 134 -2.50 31.45 41.61
N THR A 135 -3.17 30.30 41.61
CA THR A 135 -4.60 30.20 41.96
C THR A 135 -4.88 30.25 43.46
N GLY A 136 -3.85 30.31 44.32
CA GLY A 136 -3.99 30.31 45.78
C GLY A 136 -4.32 28.94 46.39
N ASP A 137 -4.70 27.96 45.56
CA ASP A 137 -4.91 26.56 45.92
C ASP A 137 -3.62 25.76 45.73
N ASN A 138 -2.65 25.92 46.64
CA ASN A 138 -1.62 24.89 46.81
C ASN A 138 -2.26 23.67 47.50
N GLU A 139 -3.01 22.85 46.76
CA GLU A 139 -3.57 21.60 47.30
C GLU A 139 -2.47 20.58 47.64
N PHE A 140 -1.27 20.70 47.05
CA PHE A 140 -0.19 19.73 47.21
C PHE A 140 1.18 20.38 47.41
N ASP A 141 1.75 20.19 48.60
CA ASP A 141 3.07 20.70 48.98
C ASP A 141 4.25 19.84 48.47
N SER A 142 3.98 18.65 47.92
CA SER A 142 5.01 17.71 47.45
C SER A 142 4.52 16.85 46.29
N PRO A 143 5.41 16.48 45.33
CA PRO A 143 5.09 15.48 44.29
C PRO A 143 4.57 14.15 44.86
N GLU A 144 5.01 13.76 46.07
CA GLU A 144 4.48 12.59 46.75
C GLU A 144 3.00 12.77 47.16
N ALA A 145 2.61 13.98 47.57
CA ALA A 145 1.22 14.29 47.90
C ALA A 145 0.31 14.23 46.67
N VAL A 146 0.80 14.70 45.51
CA VAL A 146 0.11 14.54 44.21
C VAL A 146 -0.05 13.07 43.84
N ALA A 147 1.00 12.26 44.02
CA ALA A 147 0.94 10.83 43.74
C ALA A 147 -0.07 10.10 44.66
N ARG A 148 -0.09 10.44 45.95
CA ARG A 148 -1.07 9.90 46.91
C ARG A 148 -2.50 10.32 46.55
N ALA A 149 -2.72 11.59 46.19
CA ALA A 149 -4.02 12.07 45.75
C ALA A 149 -4.48 11.41 44.45
N LEU A 150 -3.58 11.20 43.49
CA LEU A 150 -3.90 10.46 42.25
C LEU A 150 -4.30 9.01 42.54
N VAL A 151 -3.60 8.34 43.46
CA VAL A 151 -3.94 6.97 43.87
C VAL A 151 -5.30 6.95 44.57
N GLN A 152 -5.55 7.93 45.45
CA GLN A 152 -6.83 8.08 46.12
C GLN A 152 -7.96 8.33 45.11
N GLU A 153 -7.76 9.19 44.12
CA GLU A 153 -8.72 9.45 43.04
C GLU A 153 -8.96 8.23 42.15
N ARG A 154 -7.92 7.43 41.89
CA ARG A 154 -8.09 6.17 41.16
C ARG A 154 -8.93 5.17 41.94
N LEU A 155 -8.74 5.10 43.26
CA LEU A 155 -9.54 4.23 44.14
C LEU A 155 -10.98 4.74 44.28
N THR A 156 -11.21 6.05 44.42
CA THR A 156 -12.56 6.62 44.45
C THR A 156 -13.26 6.40 43.12
N THR A 157 -12.59 6.64 41.98
CA THR A 157 -13.14 6.39 40.64
C THR A 157 -13.51 4.92 40.45
N ALA A 158 -12.64 3.98 40.86
CA ALA A 158 -12.95 2.55 40.82
C ALA A 158 -14.19 2.23 41.67
N SER A 159 -14.30 2.82 42.87
CA SER A 159 -15.47 2.65 43.74
C SER A 159 -16.76 3.23 43.14
N TYR A 160 -16.67 4.35 42.40
CA TYR A 160 -17.82 4.93 41.71
C TYR A 160 -18.25 4.07 40.52
N VAL A 161 -17.31 3.49 39.77
CA VAL A 161 -17.61 2.55 38.68
C VAL A 161 -18.30 1.30 39.23
N GLU A 162 -17.84 0.75 40.35
CA GLU A 162 -18.50 -0.37 41.02
C GLU A 162 -19.93 -0.02 41.46
N LYS A 163 -20.12 1.15 42.10
CA LYS A 163 -21.45 1.64 42.48
C LYS A 163 -22.38 1.85 41.28
N LEU A 164 -21.86 2.40 40.18
CA LEU A 164 -22.62 2.56 38.94
C LEU A 164 -23.00 1.20 38.34
N GLY A 165 -22.11 0.21 38.37
CA GLY A 165 -22.41 -1.15 37.97
C GLY A 165 -23.52 -1.79 38.81
N ALA A 166 -23.48 -1.61 40.13
CA ALA A 166 -24.52 -2.09 41.04
C ALA A 166 -25.88 -1.40 40.77
N LEU A 167 -25.91 -0.08 40.63
CA LEU A 167 -27.13 0.66 40.30
C LEU A 167 -27.69 0.29 38.93
N GLN A 168 -26.83 0.05 37.93
CA GLN A 168 -27.27 -0.44 36.62
C GLN A 168 -27.90 -1.83 36.73
N ALA A 169 -27.34 -2.73 37.55
CA ALA A 169 -27.92 -4.04 37.80
C ALA A 169 -29.29 -3.94 38.49
N GLU A 170 -29.44 -3.08 39.50
CA GLU A 170 -30.73 -2.80 40.15
C GLU A 170 -31.75 -2.18 39.19
N MET A 171 -31.32 -1.25 38.32
CA MET A 171 -32.18 -0.66 37.30
C MET A 171 -32.65 -1.71 36.28
N MET A 172 -31.77 -2.63 35.86
CA MET A 172 -32.14 -3.73 34.98
C MET A 172 -33.10 -4.71 35.67
N ALA A 173 -32.89 -5.01 36.96
CA ALA A 173 -33.79 -5.85 37.73
C ALA A 173 -35.19 -5.22 37.85
N THR A 174 -35.28 -3.92 38.15
CA THR A 174 -36.55 -3.20 38.22
C THR A 174 -37.21 -3.05 36.85
N GLN A 175 -36.44 -2.88 35.77
CA GLN A 175 -36.99 -2.86 34.42
C GLN A 175 -37.58 -4.23 34.04
N ASN A 176 -36.92 -5.32 34.42
CA ASN A 176 -37.44 -6.67 34.22
C ASN A 176 -38.74 -6.91 35.00
N THR A 177 -38.82 -6.46 36.27
CA THR A 177 -40.08 -6.58 37.05
C THR A 177 -41.20 -5.72 36.47
N ILE A 178 -40.89 -4.53 35.95
CA ILE A 178 -41.87 -3.70 35.24
C ILE A 178 -42.36 -4.43 33.98
N GLN A 179 -41.46 -5.06 33.22
CA GLN A 179 -41.83 -5.80 32.02
C GLN A 179 -42.74 -6.99 32.37
N THR A 180 -42.40 -7.78 33.39
CA THR A 180 -43.27 -8.91 33.81
C THR A 180 -44.63 -8.43 34.28
N LEU A 181 -44.70 -7.33 35.03
CA LEU A 181 -45.99 -6.73 35.45
C LEU A 181 -46.79 -6.16 34.27
N GLN A 182 -46.12 -5.64 33.25
CA GLN A 182 -46.78 -5.18 32.01
C GLN A 182 -47.36 -6.36 31.22
N ASP A 183 -46.62 -7.47 31.14
CA ASP A 183 -47.05 -8.69 30.47
C ASP A 183 -48.23 -9.33 31.21
N GLU A 184 -48.18 -9.43 32.55
CA GLU A 184 -49.30 -9.88 33.39
C GLU A 184 -50.53 -8.98 33.22
N LYS A 185 -50.34 -7.65 33.20
CA LYS A 185 -51.44 -6.71 32.95
C LYS A 185 -52.04 -6.89 31.55
N ALA A 186 -51.23 -7.21 30.54
CA ALA A 186 -51.72 -7.52 29.20
C ALA A 186 -52.52 -8.83 29.20
N GLN A 187 -52.02 -9.88 29.85
CA GLN A 187 -52.71 -11.16 30.00
C GLN A 187 -54.06 -10.99 30.71
N LEU A 188 -54.09 -10.33 31.88
CA LEU A 188 -55.34 -10.07 32.62
C LEU A 188 -56.34 -9.26 31.79
N LYS A 189 -55.88 -8.28 31.00
CA LYS A 189 -56.76 -7.55 30.07
C LYS A 189 -57.36 -8.48 29.02
N THR A 190 -56.57 -9.38 28.43
CA THR A 190 -57.10 -10.35 27.46
C THR A 190 -58.10 -11.33 28.09
N GLU A 191 -57.84 -11.80 29.31
CA GLU A 191 -58.76 -12.66 30.05
C GLU A 191 -60.08 -11.95 30.37
N VAL A 192 -60.02 -10.68 30.78
CA VAL A 192 -61.21 -9.85 31.01
C VAL A 192 -62.02 -9.65 29.74
N GLU A 193 -61.38 -9.36 28.60
CA GLU A 193 -62.09 -9.25 27.31
C GLU A 193 -62.69 -10.60 26.87
N ASN A 194 -61.99 -11.72 27.09
CA ASN A 194 -62.51 -13.06 26.84
C ASN A 194 -63.72 -13.39 27.73
N ALA A 195 -63.67 -13.03 29.01
CA ALA A 195 -64.79 -13.21 29.94
C ALA A 195 -66.00 -12.35 29.55
N LYS A 196 -65.77 -11.09 29.14
CA LYS A 196 -66.83 -10.19 28.65
C LYS A 196 -67.49 -10.71 27.38
N THR A 197 -66.70 -11.15 26.40
CA THR A 197 -67.21 -11.71 25.14
C THR A 197 -68.00 -13.00 25.40
N SER A 198 -67.52 -13.89 26.28
CA SER A 198 -68.25 -15.09 26.70
C SER A 198 -69.56 -14.76 27.45
N ALA A 199 -69.55 -13.80 28.36
CA ALA A 199 -70.76 -13.35 29.07
C ALA A 199 -71.79 -12.73 28.11
N ASN A 200 -71.34 -11.93 27.14
CA ASN A 200 -72.20 -11.35 26.12
C ASN A 200 -72.78 -12.42 25.20
N ALA A 201 -71.99 -13.43 24.80
CA ALA A 201 -72.49 -14.57 24.02
C ALA A 201 -73.58 -15.34 24.78
N ASN A 202 -73.35 -15.67 26.06
CA ASN A 202 -74.35 -16.36 26.90
C ASN A 202 -75.65 -15.56 27.09
N ASN A 203 -75.54 -14.23 27.19
CA ASN A 203 -76.72 -13.36 27.29
C ASN A 203 -77.47 -13.25 25.95
N ALA A 204 -76.75 -13.17 24.84
CA ALA A 204 -77.33 -13.17 23.50
C ALA A 204 -78.04 -14.50 23.21
N ASP A 205 -77.46 -15.64 23.60
CA ASP A 205 -78.06 -16.95 23.43
C ASP A 205 -79.33 -17.11 24.28
N LYS A 206 -79.33 -16.64 25.54
CA LYS A 206 -80.54 -16.60 26.37
C LYS A 206 -81.63 -15.68 25.80
N ALA A 207 -81.25 -14.54 25.24
CA ALA A 207 -82.19 -13.62 24.60
C ALA A 207 -82.80 -14.24 23.33
N ARG A 208 -81.98 -14.91 22.50
CA ARG A 208 -82.42 -15.68 21.33
C ARG A 208 -83.41 -16.78 21.71
N LEU A 209 -83.07 -17.59 22.72
CA LEU A 209 -83.94 -18.68 23.20
C LEU A 209 -85.31 -18.17 23.72
N ARG A 210 -85.33 -16.99 24.35
CA ARG A 210 -86.59 -16.35 24.80
C ARG A 210 -87.43 -15.87 23.62
N LEU A 211 -86.81 -15.20 22.64
CA LEU A 211 -87.50 -14.74 21.43
C LEU A 211 -88.04 -15.92 20.62
N GLU A 212 -87.28 -17.01 20.50
CA GLU A 212 -87.70 -18.22 19.81
C GLU A 212 -88.90 -18.88 20.51
N ARG A 213 -88.88 -18.93 21.86
CA ARG A 213 -90.03 -19.43 22.64
C ARG A 213 -91.26 -18.54 22.49
N GLN A 214 -91.11 -17.21 22.49
CA GLN A 214 -92.22 -16.28 22.27
C GLN A 214 -92.81 -16.43 20.85
N ARG A 215 -91.95 -16.56 19.84
CA ARG A 215 -92.37 -16.83 18.46
C ARG A 215 -93.14 -18.14 18.35
N ALA A 216 -92.66 -19.22 18.97
CA ALA A 216 -93.35 -20.51 18.97
C ALA A 216 -94.72 -20.46 19.67
N LEU A 217 -94.86 -19.68 20.76
CA LEU A 217 -96.15 -19.49 21.42
C LEU A 217 -97.13 -18.68 20.57
N ALA A 218 -96.67 -17.59 19.94
CA ALA A 218 -97.50 -16.79 19.05
C ALA A 218 -97.97 -17.58 17.82
N VAL A 219 -97.11 -18.44 17.25
CA VAL A 219 -97.51 -19.34 16.14
C VAL A 219 -98.62 -20.30 16.58
N LYS A 220 -98.49 -20.91 17.77
CA LYS A 220 -99.52 -21.80 18.31
C LYS A 220 -100.84 -21.08 18.60
N GLU A 221 -100.78 -19.84 19.07
CA GLU A 221 -101.98 -19.01 19.30
C GLU A 221 -102.68 -18.67 17.98
N VAL A 222 -101.92 -18.31 16.94
CA VAL A 222 -102.47 -18.09 15.59
C VAL A 222 -103.08 -19.36 15.02
N GLU A 223 -102.41 -20.51 15.15
CA GLU A 223 -102.95 -21.81 14.73
C GLU A 223 -104.24 -22.16 15.50
N TYR A 224 -104.29 -21.87 16.79
CA TYR A 224 -105.47 -22.08 17.62
C TYR A 224 -106.64 -21.16 17.21
N LEU A 225 -106.38 -19.87 16.97
CA LEU A 225 -107.40 -18.92 16.48
C LEU A 225 -107.89 -19.28 15.08
N ARG A 226 -107.00 -19.74 14.19
CA ARG A 226 -107.37 -20.29 12.87
C ARG A 226 -108.24 -21.52 13.00
N ALA A 227 -107.93 -22.43 13.93
CA ALA A 227 -108.76 -23.60 14.19
C ALA A 227 -110.14 -23.22 14.75
N GLN A 228 -110.22 -22.21 15.63
CA GLN A 228 -111.49 -21.69 16.14
C GLN A 228 -112.34 -21.04 15.03
N LEU A 229 -111.75 -20.21 14.18
CA LEU A 229 -112.44 -19.64 13.02
C LEU A 229 -112.97 -20.74 12.10
N LYS A 230 -112.13 -21.75 11.81
CA LYS A 230 -112.55 -22.91 11.02
C LYS A 230 -113.69 -23.68 11.67
N THR A 231 -113.72 -23.81 13.00
CA THR A 231 -114.88 -24.45 13.68
C THR A 231 -116.14 -23.60 13.58
N PHE A 232 -116.04 -22.27 13.68
CA PHE A 232 -117.19 -21.37 13.45
C PHE A 232 -117.69 -21.47 12.02
N ASP A 233 -116.80 -21.52 11.02
CA ASP A 233 -117.20 -21.72 9.62
C ASP A 233 -117.95 -23.06 9.44
N THR A 234 -117.48 -24.14 10.06
CA THR A 234 -118.18 -25.45 10.01
C THR A 234 -119.48 -25.48 10.81
N GLU A 235 -119.58 -24.71 11.90
CA GLU A 235 -120.83 -24.59 12.68
C GLU A 235 -121.87 -23.74 11.92
N ASP A 236 -121.45 -22.67 11.26
CA ASP A 236 -122.32 -21.87 10.38
C ASP A 236 -122.80 -22.68 9.16
N GLU A 237 -121.94 -23.52 8.57
CA GLU A 237 -122.32 -24.48 7.50
C GLU A 237 -123.40 -25.49 7.95
N THR A 238 -123.42 -25.88 9.23
CA THR A 238 -124.30 -26.95 9.73
C THR A 238 -125.59 -26.45 10.39
N VAL A 239 -125.58 -25.23 10.96
CA VAL A 239 -126.70 -24.70 11.76
C VAL A 239 -127.56 -23.69 10.98
N GLN A 240 -127.02 -23.00 9.97
CA GLN A 240 -127.77 -22.03 9.16
C GLN A 240 -127.44 -22.08 7.64
N PRO A 241 -127.97 -23.05 6.89
CA PRO A 241 -127.67 -23.17 5.46
C PRO A 241 -128.26 -22.04 4.59
N GLU A 242 -129.26 -21.29 5.07
CA GLU A 242 -129.87 -20.19 4.30
C GLU A 242 -129.14 -18.84 4.41
N GLN A 243 -128.18 -18.69 5.33
CA GLN A 243 -127.31 -17.50 5.44
C GLN A 243 -125.83 -17.81 5.12
N PHE A 244 -125.52 -19.06 4.78
CA PHE A 244 -124.20 -19.47 4.33
C PHE A 244 -123.93 -18.90 2.93
N ASP A 245 -123.34 -17.72 2.92
CA ASP A 245 -122.99 -17.01 1.71
C ASP A 245 -121.63 -17.58 1.23
N GLU A 246 -121.66 -18.63 0.40
CA GLU A 246 -120.45 -19.25 -0.20
C GLU A 246 -119.51 -18.19 -0.80
N ALA A 247 -120.08 -17.08 -1.29
CA ALA A 247 -119.33 -15.95 -1.81
C ALA A 247 -118.54 -15.20 -0.72
N ARG A 248 -119.06 -15.07 0.51
CA ARG A 248 -118.30 -14.53 1.66
C ARG A 248 -117.24 -15.50 2.12
N ALA A 249 -117.53 -16.79 2.25
CA ALA A 249 -116.54 -17.79 2.64
C ALA A 249 -115.36 -17.83 1.65
N LYS A 250 -115.64 -17.83 0.33
CA LYS A 250 -114.62 -17.74 -0.72
C LYS A 250 -113.86 -16.41 -0.66
N ARG A 251 -114.54 -15.28 -0.40
CA ARG A 251 -113.89 -13.96 -0.27
C ARG A 251 -113.03 -13.86 0.98
N VAL A 252 -113.43 -14.48 2.09
CA VAL A 252 -112.62 -14.59 3.31
C VAL A 252 -111.39 -15.45 3.03
N GLN A 253 -111.55 -16.59 2.35
CA GLN A 253 -110.44 -17.45 1.96
C GLN A 253 -109.46 -16.75 0.99
N GLU A 254 -109.96 -15.99 0.01
CA GLU A 254 -109.13 -15.16 -0.87
C GLU A 254 -108.39 -14.05 -0.11
N LEU A 255 -109.03 -13.45 0.91
CA LEU A 255 -108.39 -12.46 1.79
C LEU A 255 -107.34 -13.11 2.71
N GLU A 256 -107.58 -14.31 3.22
CA GLU A 256 -106.60 -15.09 3.99
C GLU A 256 -105.40 -15.48 3.13
N ASP A 257 -105.63 -15.95 1.90
CA ASP A 257 -104.57 -16.24 0.93
C ASP A 257 -103.77 -15.00 0.56
N LEU A 258 -104.43 -13.83 0.42
CA LEU A 258 -103.75 -12.57 0.16
C LEU A 258 -102.92 -12.13 1.37
N VAL A 259 -103.44 -12.29 2.59
CA VAL A 259 -102.71 -12.00 3.83
C VAL A 259 -101.53 -12.95 4.01
N ASP A 260 -101.66 -14.23 3.67
CA ASP A 260 -100.56 -15.19 3.75
C ASP A 260 -99.50 -14.92 2.66
N LYS A 261 -99.89 -14.50 1.46
CA LYS A 261 -98.97 -13.98 0.45
C LYS A 261 -98.22 -12.74 0.94
N TYR A 262 -98.91 -11.75 1.51
CA TYR A 262 -98.26 -10.56 2.08
C TYR A 262 -97.35 -10.91 3.26
N LYS A 263 -97.70 -11.90 4.10
CA LYS A 263 -96.81 -12.37 5.17
C LYS A 263 -95.57 -13.06 4.62
N MET A 264 -95.70 -13.89 3.58
CA MET A 264 -94.54 -14.49 2.93
C MET A 264 -93.65 -13.43 2.27
N GLU A 265 -94.24 -12.43 1.63
CA GLU A 265 -93.52 -11.32 1.01
C GLU A 265 -92.83 -10.44 2.07
N VAL A 266 -93.47 -10.14 3.20
CA VAL A 266 -92.84 -9.44 4.33
C VAL A 266 -91.71 -10.28 4.93
N GLN A 267 -91.86 -11.61 5.02
CA GLN A 267 -90.78 -12.49 5.49
C GLN A 267 -89.63 -12.59 4.48
N SER A 268 -89.91 -12.62 3.18
CA SER A 268 -88.89 -12.56 2.13
C SER A 268 -88.18 -11.21 2.15
N LEU A 269 -88.91 -10.09 2.21
CA LEU A 269 -88.35 -8.74 2.32
C LEU A 269 -87.53 -8.58 3.60
N HIS A 270 -87.94 -9.18 4.72
CA HIS A 270 -87.18 -9.15 5.96
C HIS A 270 -85.93 -10.05 5.90
N ALA A 271 -85.98 -11.17 5.19
CA ALA A 271 -84.82 -12.01 4.92
C ALA A 271 -83.85 -11.32 3.94
N GLU A 272 -84.37 -10.65 2.92
CA GLU A 272 -83.62 -9.81 1.98
C GLU A 272 -83.00 -8.60 2.68
N LEU A 273 -83.72 -7.87 3.53
CA LEU A 273 -83.17 -6.80 4.37
C LEU A 273 -82.07 -7.32 5.30
N SER A 274 -82.28 -8.47 5.95
CA SER A 274 -81.27 -9.05 6.84
C SER A 274 -80.03 -9.60 6.11
N SER A 275 -80.16 -9.95 4.83
CA SER A 275 -79.04 -10.39 3.98
C SER A 275 -78.35 -9.24 3.25
N VAL A 276 -79.06 -8.13 3.02
CA VAL A 276 -78.54 -6.87 2.46
C VAL A 276 -77.92 -5.97 3.56
N GLU A 277 -78.23 -6.19 4.83
CA GLU A 277 -77.57 -5.55 5.98
C GLU A 277 -76.32 -6.30 6.51
N PRO A 278 -75.23 -6.36 5.72
CA PRO A 278 -73.91 -6.24 6.32
C PRO A 278 -73.20 -5.04 5.72
N SER A 279 -73.87 -3.89 5.61
CA SER A 279 -73.25 -2.61 5.24
C SER A 279 -74.19 -1.45 5.57
N ALA A 280 -73.74 -0.55 6.45
CA ALA A 280 -74.27 0.80 6.70
C ALA A 280 -75.45 0.97 7.69
N THR A 281 -75.04 1.20 8.95
CA THR A 281 -75.42 2.35 9.81
C THR A 281 -76.89 2.61 10.16
N GLY A 282 -77.21 2.48 11.46
CA GLY A 282 -78.31 3.25 12.07
C GLY A 282 -78.80 2.82 13.46
N THR A 283 -78.10 3.24 14.52
CA THR A 283 -78.53 3.34 15.95
C THR A 283 -78.78 2.05 16.76
N PRO A 284 -78.07 1.92 17.91
CA PRO A 284 -78.76 2.19 19.19
C PRO A 284 -78.00 3.16 20.12
N GLN A 285 -78.80 3.73 21.03
CA GLN A 285 -78.48 4.58 22.17
C GLN A 285 -77.38 4.04 23.12
N PRO A 286 -76.87 4.89 24.06
CA PRO A 286 -75.46 4.97 24.40
C PRO A 286 -75.02 3.93 25.43
N ALA A 287 -73.98 3.19 25.11
CA ALA A 287 -73.13 2.53 26.10
C ALA A 287 -71.78 3.24 26.11
N THR A 288 -71.49 3.88 27.23
CA THR A 288 -70.26 4.59 27.54
C THR A 288 -69.02 3.73 27.30
N GLY A 289 -68.06 4.26 26.54
CA GLY A 289 -66.64 3.94 26.71
C GLY A 289 -66.05 2.84 25.83
N SER A 290 -65.96 3.06 24.52
CA SER A 290 -64.86 2.47 23.73
C SER A 290 -64.47 3.44 22.63
N LYS A 291 -63.35 4.15 22.84
CA LYS A 291 -62.77 5.06 21.86
C LYS A 291 -62.24 4.21 20.70
N ARG A 292 -62.88 4.28 19.53
CA ARG A 292 -62.19 4.00 18.26
C ARG A 292 -61.07 5.03 18.13
N SER A 293 -59.83 4.59 17.86
CA SER A 293 -58.73 5.49 17.54
C SER A 293 -59.14 6.38 16.36
N ARG A 294 -58.97 7.68 16.55
CA ARG A 294 -59.34 8.67 15.55
C ARG A 294 -58.23 8.68 14.49
N PRO A 295 -58.49 8.90 13.19
CA PRO A 295 -57.43 9.06 12.18
C PRO A 295 -56.48 10.25 12.46
N GLU A 296 -56.82 11.10 13.44
CA GLU A 296 -55.90 12.11 13.98
C GLU A 296 -54.77 11.53 14.85
N ASP A 297 -54.96 10.35 15.46
CA ASP A 297 -53.93 9.69 16.28
C ASP A 297 -52.77 9.16 15.41
N ASP A 298 -53.05 8.71 14.19
CA ASP A 298 -52.03 8.26 13.22
C ASP A 298 -51.20 9.46 12.69
N ASN A 299 -51.86 10.56 12.32
CA ASN A 299 -51.17 11.81 11.94
C ASN A 299 -50.35 12.39 13.11
N ALA A 300 -50.85 12.30 14.34
CA ALA A 300 -50.11 12.72 15.52
C ALA A 300 -48.88 11.83 15.79
N HIS A 301 -48.99 10.52 15.58
CA HIS A 301 -47.86 9.58 15.69
C HIS A 301 -46.79 9.84 14.60
N GLU A 302 -47.20 10.14 13.37
CA GLU A 302 -46.27 10.52 12.30
C GLU A 302 -45.54 11.84 12.59
N GLN A 303 -46.26 12.86 13.08
CA GLN A 303 -45.64 14.12 13.50
C GLN A 303 -44.70 13.93 14.69
N LEU A 304 -45.08 13.12 15.68
CA LEU A 304 -44.22 12.74 16.81
C LEU A 304 -42.96 11.99 16.32
N GLY A 305 -43.10 11.09 15.36
CA GLY A 305 -41.97 10.38 14.75
C GLY A 305 -41.01 11.31 14.00
N GLN A 306 -41.55 12.29 13.26
CA GLN A 306 -40.75 13.32 12.59
C GLN A 306 -40.03 14.23 13.59
N LEU A 307 -40.72 14.65 14.66
CA LEU A 307 -40.14 15.45 15.73
C LEU A 307 -39.07 14.68 16.51
N ALA A 308 -39.27 13.38 16.78
CA ALA A 308 -38.27 12.53 17.42
C ALA A 308 -37.01 12.38 16.56
N ARG A 309 -37.15 12.19 15.24
CA ARG A 309 -36.01 12.16 14.30
C ARG A 309 -35.28 13.50 14.25
N LYS A 310 -36.01 14.62 14.23
CA LYS A 310 -35.41 15.96 14.29
C LYS A 310 -34.70 16.20 15.62
N ASN A 311 -35.27 15.77 16.74
CA ASN A 311 -34.65 15.91 18.05
C ASN A 311 -33.36 15.09 18.15
N ARG A 312 -33.37 13.84 17.66
CA ARG A 312 -32.16 13.00 17.56
C ARG A 312 -31.10 13.64 16.66
N LYS A 313 -31.49 14.17 15.49
CA LYS A 313 -30.55 14.85 14.59
C LYS A 313 -29.95 16.10 15.24
N LEU A 314 -30.76 16.90 15.95
CA LEU A 314 -30.27 18.07 16.69
C LEU A 314 -29.36 17.67 17.85
N GLN A 315 -29.62 16.56 18.54
CA GLN A 315 -28.72 16.03 19.58
C GLN A 315 -27.38 15.53 18.98
N GLU A 316 -27.42 14.86 17.84
CA GLU A 316 -26.23 14.44 17.10
C GLU A 316 -25.42 15.67 16.62
N GLU A 317 -26.09 16.70 16.07
CA GLU A 317 -25.44 17.96 15.69
C GLU A 317 -24.85 18.69 16.91
N LEU A 318 -25.57 18.76 18.03
CA LEU A 318 -25.12 19.40 19.26
C LEU A 318 -23.88 18.69 19.85
N SER A 319 -23.87 17.36 19.88
CA SER A 319 -22.68 16.59 20.29
C SER A 319 -21.50 16.77 19.32
N SER A 320 -21.77 16.87 18.01
CA SER A 320 -20.74 17.16 16.99
C SER A 320 -20.16 18.57 17.14
N PHE A 321 -20.97 19.55 17.54
CA PHE A 321 -20.49 20.91 17.79
C PHE A 321 -19.73 20.99 19.11
N GLN A 322 -20.20 20.32 20.17
CA GLN A 322 -19.47 20.24 21.44
C GLN A 322 -18.08 19.62 21.28
N THR A 323 -17.95 18.54 20.51
CA THR A 323 -16.65 17.93 20.22
C THR A 323 -15.74 18.85 19.41
N LYS A 324 -16.27 19.57 18.42
CA LYS A 324 -15.50 20.59 17.67
C LYS A 324 -15.04 21.74 18.56
N VAL A 325 -15.89 22.23 19.45
CA VAL A 325 -15.53 23.30 20.40
C VAL A 325 -14.42 22.83 21.34
N ALA A 326 -14.53 21.61 21.90
CA ALA A 326 -13.49 21.06 22.76
C ALA A 326 -12.13 20.86 22.04
N LEU A 327 -12.16 20.49 20.76
CA LEU A 327 -10.95 20.41 19.92
C LEU A 327 -10.35 21.81 19.68
N LEU A 328 -11.17 22.78 19.29
CA LEU A 328 -10.72 24.15 19.07
C LEU A 328 -10.14 24.79 20.34
N GLU A 329 -10.73 24.52 21.51
CA GLU A 329 -10.19 24.99 22.79
C GLU A 329 -8.82 24.39 23.11
N LYS A 330 -8.64 23.10 22.82
CA LYS A 330 -7.33 22.44 22.95
C LYS A 330 -6.31 23.04 21.99
N ASP A 331 -6.66 23.22 20.73
CA ASP A 331 -5.79 23.83 19.72
C ASP A 331 -5.40 25.27 20.12
N LEU A 332 -6.35 26.05 20.63
CA LEU A 332 -6.10 27.40 21.12
C LEU A 332 -5.13 27.38 22.32
N SER A 333 -5.30 26.43 23.25
CA SER A 333 -4.39 26.26 24.39
C SER A 333 -2.97 25.89 23.95
N ALA A 334 -2.83 24.96 22.99
CA ALA A 334 -1.56 24.54 22.44
C ALA A 334 -0.85 25.68 21.69
N ASN A 335 -1.59 26.41 20.85
CA ASN A 335 -1.06 27.57 20.13
C ASN A 335 -0.63 28.69 21.10
N ARG A 336 -1.39 28.93 22.18
CA ARG A 336 -0.97 29.88 23.23
C ARG A 336 0.33 29.43 23.91
N GLN A 337 0.49 28.14 24.18
CA GLN A 337 1.71 27.60 24.79
C GLN A 337 2.91 27.70 23.85
N GLN A 338 2.75 27.36 22.57
CA GLN A 338 3.78 27.55 21.55
C GLN A 338 4.18 29.02 21.39
N LEU A 339 3.21 29.93 21.40
CA LEU A 339 3.47 31.36 21.30
C LEU A 339 4.17 31.91 22.55
N LYS A 340 3.88 31.36 23.74
CA LYS A 340 4.64 31.66 24.97
C LYS A 340 6.08 31.13 24.87
N ALA A 341 6.29 29.90 24.39
CA ALA A 341 7.62 29.32 24.19
C ALA A 341 8.46 30.12 23.17
N ALA A 342 7.87 30.49 22.04
CA ALA A 342 8.50 31.34 21.03
C ALA A 342 8.85 32.73 21.60
N LYS A 343 7.97 33.33 22.43
CA LYS A 343 8.26 34.60 23.11
C LYS A 343 9.37 34.47 24.17
N GLN A 344 9.49 33.34 24.85
CA GLN A 344 10.62 33.09 25.76
C GLN A 344 11.92 32.90 24.97
N GLN A 345 11.86 32.27 23.80
CA GLN A 345 13.00 32.14 22.88
C GLN A 345 13.43 33.49 22.27
N THR A 346 12.52 34.46 22.12
CA THR A 346 12.92 35.82 21.72
C THR A 346 13.47 36.65 22.89
N GLN A 347 13.18 36.27 24.14
CA GLN A 347 13.84 36.85 25.34
C GLN A 347 15.26 36.29 25.57
N THR A 348 15.61 35.14 24.99
CA THR A 348 16.99 34.66 24.98
C THR A 348 17.78 35.34 23.86
N ARG A 349 18.61 36.32 24.22
CA ARG A 349 19.50 36.98 23.27
C ARG A 349 20.62 36.02 22.86
N VAL A 350 20.50 35.42 21.68
CA VAL A 350 21.56 34.60 21.10
C VAL A 350 22.70 35.53 20.67
N LEU A 351 23.79 35.52 21.44
CA LEU A 351 25.01 36.25 21.12
C LEU A 351 25.89 35.36 20.25
N SER A 352 26.20 35.81 19.05
CA SER A 352 27.22 35.21 18.20
C SER A 352 28.44 36.12 18.16
N LEU A 353 29.62 35.51 18.00
CA LEU A 353 30.83 36.27 17.73
C LEU A 353 30.70 36.95 16.36
N LYS A 354 31.07 38.23 16.29
CA LYS A 354 31.04 39.03 15.04
C LYS A 354 31.95 38.42 13.96
N SER A 355 33.05 37.79 14.37
CA SER A 355 33.91 36.93 13.54
C SER A 355 33.68 35.49 13.97
N ASN A 356 32.88 34.76 13.21
CA ASN A 356 32.67 33.33 13.39
C ASN A 356 33.09 32.61 12.11
N PRO A 357 33.51 31.34 12.19
CA PRO A 357 34.05 30.61 11.03
C PRO A 357 33.06 30.54 9.86
N THR A 358 31.76 30.58 10.12
CA THR A 358 30.72 30.67 9.08
C THR A 358 30.73 32.01 8.36
N SER A 359 30.84 33.12 9.10
CA SER A 359 30.94 34.48 8.58
C SER A 359 32.24 34.68 7.81
N ASP A 360 33.34 34.10 8.28
CA ASP A 360 34.63 34.16 7.60
C ASP A 360 34.58 33.36 6.28
N TYR A 361 33.95 32.17 6.31
CA TYR A 361 33.73 31.36 5.11
C TYR A 361 32.78 32.06 4.12
N GLU A 362 31.71 32.70 4.60
CA GLU A 362 30.83 33.52 3.77
C GLU A 362 31.56 34.73 3.18
N ALA A 363 32.43 35.38 3.95
CA ALA A 363 33.24 36.50 3.47
C ALA A 363 34.21 36.05 2.37
N ILE A 364 34.89 34.90 2.55
CA ILE A 364 35.75 34.30 1.52
C ILE A 364 34.93 33.97 0.28
N LYS A 365 33.77 33.31 0.44
CA LYS A 365 32.85 33.00 -0.67
C LYS A 365 32.40 34.24 -1.43
N ARG A 366 32.02 35.30 -0.72
CA ARG A 366 31.63 36.56 -1.36
C ARG A 366 32.81 37.18 -2.10
N SER A 367 33.99 37.20 -1.48
CA SER A 367 35.20 37.75 -2.12
C SER A 367 35.61 36.96 -3.37
N THR A 368 35.48 35.63 -3.36
CA THR A 368 35.82 34.80 -4.52
C THR A 368 34.81 34.99 -5.64
N LEU A 369 33.51 35.08 -5.31
CA LEU A 369 32.47 35.40 -6.30
C LEU A 369 32.68 36.79 -6.90
N GLU A 370 32.98 37.81 -6.08
CA GLU A 370 33.27 39.16 -6.57
C GLU A 370 34.53 39.19 -7.45
N ALA A 371 35.58 38.47 -7.07
CA ALA A 371 36.80 38.36 -7.87
C ALA A 371 36.53 37.68 -9.23
N LEU A 372 35.80 36.56 -9.23
CA LEU A 372 35.40 35.86 -10.45
C LEU A 372 34.48 36.70 -11.32
N GLN A 373 33.56 37.48 -10.72
CA GLN A 373 32.69 38.39 -11.46
C GLN A 373 33.49 39.53 -12.09
N LYS A 374 34.45 40.11 -11.37
CA LYS A 374 35.36 41.14 -11.92
C LYS A 374 36.21 40.56 -13.05
N GLU A 375 36.80 39.40 -12.85
CA GLU A 375 37.57 38.72 -13.90
C GLU A 375 36.71 38.42 -15.13
N ASN A 376 35.47 37.96 -14.96
CA ASN A 376 34.54 37.78 -16.07
C ASN A 376 34.20 39.10 -16.76
N GLN A 377 34.01 40.19 -16.01
CA GLN A 377 33.76 41.51 -16.58
C GLN A 377 34.97 42.01 -17.36
N ASP A 378 36.18 41.81 -16.85
CA ASP A 378 37.44 42.17 -17.51
C ASP A 378 37.70 41.30 -18.76
N LEU A 379 37.41 40.00 -18.68
CA LEU A 379 37.46 39.08 -19.83
C LEU A 379 36.43 39.47 -20.90
N LEU A 380 35.21 39.82 -20.50
CA LEU A 380 34.20 40.33 -21.43
C LEU A 380 34.60 41.69 -22.02
N ALA A 381 35.21 42.57 -21.24
CA ALA A 381 35.70 43.87 -21.73
C ALA A 381 36.89 43.70 -22.70
N THR A 382 37.80 42.76 -22.43
CA THR A 382 38.91 42.42 -23.34
C THR A 382 38.42 41.72 -24.60
N LEU A 383 37.40 40.85 -24.51
CA LEU A 383 36.75 40.26 -25.68
C LEU A 383 35.99 41.31 -26.50
N ARG A 384 35.27 42.23 -25.86
CA ARG A 384 34.54 43.35 -26.51
C ARG A 384 35.49 44.35 -27.18
N SER A 385 36.63 44.64 -26.56
CA SER A 385 37.65 45.54 -27.16
C SER A 385 38.44 44.86 -28.28
N LYS A 386 38.71 43.54 -28.20
CA LYS A 386 39.30 42.76 -29.30
C LYS A 386 38.34 42.53 -30.48
N THR A 387 37.02 42.53 -30.24
CA THR A 387 35.99 42.38 -31.30
C THR A 387 35.71 43.67 -32.08
N GLY A 388 36.38 44.78 -31.77
CA GLY A 388 36.36 45.97 -32.64
C GLY A 388 36.86 45.71 -34.07
N ASN A 389 37.58 44.61 -34.32
CA ASN A 389 38.23 44.31 -35.60
C ASN A 389 38.01 42.89 -36.18
N SER A 390 36.98 42.12 -35.81
CA SER A 390 36.67 40.87 -36.54
C SER A 390 35.18 40.63 -36.82
N SER A 391 34.86 40.50 -38.12
CA SER A 391 33.52 40.29 -38.67
C SER A 391 32.98 38.85 -38.49
N VAL A 392 33.52 38.07 -37.55
CA VAL A 392 33.12 36.66 -37.35
C VAL A 392 32.55 36.47 -35.96
N PRO A 393 31.25 36.14 -35.81
CA PRO A 393 30.66 35.83 -34.51
C PRO A 393 31.28 34.53 -33.97
N MET A 394 32.12 34.67 -32.95
CA MET A 394 32.80 33.55 -32.31
C MET A 394 32.05 33.14 -31.05
N ILE A 395 31.54 31.90 -31.02
CA ILE A 395 30.92 31.30 -29.83
C ILE A 395 32.05 30.73 -28.96
N PRO A 396 32.09 31.02 -27.64
CA PRO A 396 33.07 30.45 -26.74
C PRO A 396 33.05 28.92 -26.77
N THR A 397 34.23 28.29 -26.81
CA THR A 397 34.41 26.84 -26.82
C THR A 397 33.78 26.14 -25.62
N SER A 398 33.62 26.84 -24.48
CA SER A 398 32.88 26.32 -23.32
C SER A 398 31.40 26.07 -23.63
N VAL A 399 30.77 26.95 -24.40
CA VAL A 399 29.35 26.81 -24.81
C VAL A 399 29.20 25.69 -25.84
N LEU A 400 30.15 25.56 -26.78
CA LEU A 400 30.18 24.41 -27.70
C LEU A 400 30.35 23.09 -26.95
N SER A 401 31.26 23.02 -25.97
CA SER A 401 31.47 21.80 -25.17
C SER A 401 30.26 21.41 -24.33
N ALA A 402 29.47 22.40 -23.86
CA ALA A 402 28.22 22.15 -23.13
C ALA A 402 27.13 21.60 -24.07
N MET A 403 26.96 22.21 -25.24
CA MET A 403 26.02 21.76 -26.26
C MET A 403 26.36 20.36 -26.79
N GLU A 404 27.66 20.07 -27.00
CA GLU A 404 28.12 18.74 -27.41
C GLU A 404 27.82 17.67 -26.35
N ARG A 405 27.94 18.01 -25.05
CA ARG A 405 27.56 17.11 -23.96
C ARG A 405 26.05 16.85 -23.91
N GLU A 406 25.23 17.87 -24.11
CA GLU A 406 23.77 17.70 -24.15
C GLU A 406 23.33 16.84 -25.34
N ILE A 407 23.94 17.05 -26.51
CA ILE A 407 23.68 16.22 -27.70
C ILE A 407 24.15 14.78 -27.49
N ALA A 408 25.30 14.58 -26.83
CA ALA A 408 25.79 13.24 -26.51
C ALA A 408 24.87 12.51 -25.52
N ALA A 409 24.35 13.21 -24.51
CA ALA A 409 23.39 12.66 -23.56
C ALA A 409 22.07 12.26 -24.25
N ALA A 410 21.52 13.15 -25.10
CA ALA A 410 20.31 12.85 -25.87
C ALA A 410 20.51 11.66 -26.83
N LYS A 411 21.67 11.57 -27.48
CA LYS A 411 22.01 10.42 -28.33
C LYS A 411 22.14 9.12 -27.53
N ALA A 412 22.72 9.17 -26.33
CA ALA A 412 22.81 7.99 -25.46
C ALA A 412 21.44 7.49 -25.01
N GLU A 413 20.51 8.41 -24.69
CA GLU A 413 19.14 8.06 -24.31
C GLU A 413 18.37 7.43 -25.47
N THR A 414 18.42 8.04 -26.66
CA THR A 414 17.78 7.47 -27.87
C THR A 414 18.36 6.11 -28.26
N ALA A 415 19.69 5.93 -28.14
CA ALA A 415 20.34 4.64 -28.41
C ALA A 415 19.95 3.57 -27.38
N SER A 416 19.76 3.94 -26.11
CA SER A 416 19.28 3.03 -25.07
C SER A 416 17.81 2.62 -25.34
N ALA A 417 16.97 3.56 -25.77
CA ALA A 417 15.58 3.28 -26.11
C ALA A 417 15.46 2.34 -27.32
N GLN A 418 16.24 2.58 -28.38
CA GLN A 418 16.29 1.72 -29.58
C GLN A 418 16.74 0.29 -29.24
N LYS A 419 17.84 0.13 -28.48
CA LYS A 419 18.31 -1.19 -28.02
C LYS A 419 17.27 -1.92 -27.17
N SER A 420 16.56 -1.19 -26.31
CA SER A 420 15.50 -1.78 -25.48
C SER A 420 14.32 -2.24 -26.32
N GLN A 421 14.03 -1.57 -27.43
CA GLN A 421 12.98 -1.96 -28.36
C GLN A 421 13.40 -3.19 -29.20
N GLU A 422 14.62 -3.20 -29.75
CA GLU A 422 15.19 -4.37 -30.44
C GLU A 422 15.16 -5.62 -29.54
N PHE A 423 15.46 -5.45 -28.25
CA PHE A 423 15.39 -6.54 -27.28
C PHE A 423 13.96 -7.06 -27.05
N LYS A 424 12.96 -6.17 -26.99
CA LYS A 424 11.56 -6.57 -26.87
C LYS A 424 11.09 -7.31 -28.13
N GLU A 425 11.47 -6.84 -29.31
CA GLU A 425 11.15 -7.47 -30.60
C GLU A 425 11.81 -8.85 -30.72
N ALA A 426 13.06 -9.00 -30.26
CA ALA A 426 13.74 -10.28 -30.22
C ALA A 426 13.03 -11.28 -29.30
N ILE A 427 12.67 -10.88 -28.07
CA ILE A 427 11.92 -11.75 -27.13
C ILE A 427 10.58 -12.15 -27.72
N PHE A 428 9.85 -11.20 -28.31
CA PHE A 428 8.60 -11.46 -28.98
C PHE A 428 8.76 -12.50 -30.10
N SER A 429 9.78 -12.36 -30.94
CA SER A 429 10.04 -13.27 -32.06
C SER A 429 10.54 -14.65 -31.64
N THR A 430 11.32 -14.77 -30.56
CA THR A 430 11.94 -16.05 -30.17
C THR A 430 11.13 -16.84 -29.16
N LEU A 431 10.47 -16.16 -28.22
CA LEU A 431 9.77 -16.79 -27.09
C LEU A 431 8.26 -16.69 -27.19
N GLY A 432 7.71 -15.84 -28.08
CA GLY A 432 6.26 -15.66 -28.21
C GLY A 432 5.62 -14.94 -27.02
N TRP A 433 6.40 -14.11 -26.32
CA TRP A 433 5.93 -13.28 -25.21
C TRP A 433 6.25 -11.81 -25.45
N THR A 434 5.29 -10.93 -25.15
CA THR A 434 5.45 -9.47 -25.20
C THR A 434 5.83 -8.96 -23.81
N VAL A 435 6.98 -8.27 -23.71
CA VAL A 435 7.48 -7.74 -22.42
C VAL A 435 7.33 -6.22 -22.36
N THR A 436 6.60 -5.74 -21.35
CA THR A 436 6.41 -4.32 -21.05
C THR A 436 7.00 -3.99 -19.68
N PHE A 437 7.91 -3.03 -19.65
CA PHE A 437 8.52 -2.54 -18.41
C PHE A 437 7.62 -1.49 -17.79
N ILE A 438 7.19 -1.73 -16.55
CA ILE A 438 6.37 -0.80 -15.77
C ILE A 438 7.30 0.02 -14.87
N PRO A 439 7.02 1.32 -14.66
CA PRO A 439 7.69 2.11 -13.62
C PRO A 439 7.63 1.36 -12.28
N ASN A 440 8.72 1.37 -11.50
CA ASN A 440 8.97 0.55 -10.29
C ASN A 440 9.67 -0.81 -10.53
N GLY A 441 10.37 -1.00 -11.64
CA GLY A 441 11.22 -2.20 -11.85
C GLY A 441 10.46 -3.50 -12.09
N LYS A 442 9.15 -3.42 -12.36
CA LYS A 442 8.29 -4.58 -12.64
C LYS A 442 8.20 -4.85 -14.14
N MET A 443 8.19 -6.12 -14.52
CA MET A 443 8.06 -6.56 -15.91
C MET A 443 6.72 -7.24 -16.08
N ARG A 444 5.89 -6.72 -16.97
CA ARG A 444 4.65 -7.38 -17.39
C ARG A 444 4.91 -8.16 -18.67
N VAL A 445 4.50 -9.41 -18.67
CA VAL A 445 4.72 -10.36 -19.75
C VAL A 445 3.36 -10.89 -20.20
N GLU A 446 3.11 -10.88 -21.49
CA GLU A 446 1.83 -11.28 -22.10
C GLU A 446 2.08 -12.25 -23.26
N SER A 447 1.30 -13.32 -23.35
CA SER A 447 1.49 -14.34 -24.39
C SER A 447 0.96 -13.85 -25.73
N THR A 448 1.74 -14.03 -26.80
CA THR A 448 1.31 -13.70 -28.17
C THR A 448 0.16 -14.60 -28.63
N PHE A 449 0.08 -15.83 -28.13
CA PHE A 449 -0.94 -16.81 -28.53
C PHE A 449 -2.23 -16.72 -27.69
N TYR A 450 -2.19 -15.93 -26.60
CA TYR A 450 -3.35 -15.70 -25.73
C TYR A 450 -3.37 -14.24 -25.25
N PRO A 451 -3.61 -13.28 -26.16
CA PRO A 451 -3.63 -11.86 -25.81
C PRO A 451 -4.84 -11.50 -24.93
N SER A 452 -4.70 -10.43 -24.16
CA SER A 452 -5.78 -9.81 -23.40
C SER A 452 -6.79 -9.18 -24.36
N GLN A 453 -8.08 -9.40 -24.11
CA GLN A 453 -9.16 -8.85 -24.95
C GLN A 453 -9.52 -7.41 -24.57
N THR A 454 -9.14 -6.98 -23.36
CA THR A 454 -9.41 -5.67 -22.78
C THR A 454 -8.10 -4.94 -22.48
N ASP A 455 -8.14 -3.61 -22.48
CA ASP A 455 -6.99 -2.73 -22.20
C ASP A 455 -6.54 -2.81 -20.71
N GLU A 456 -7.23 -3.62 -19.91
CA GLU A 456 -6.91 -3.90 -18.50
C GLU A 456 -5.81 -4.97 -18.33
N HIS A 457 -5.28 -5.53 -19.43
CA HIS A 457 -4.22 -6.56 -19.45
C HIS A 457 -4.51 -7.74 -18.51
N GLU A 458 -5.75 -8.24 -18.55
CA GLU A 458 -6.24 -9.31 -17.68
C GLU A 458 -5.47 -10.64 -17.84
N ASN A 459 -4.93 -10.90 -19.03
CA ASN A 459 -4.20 -12.13 -19.36
C ASN A 459 -2.67 -11.93 -19.31
N SER A 460 -2.20 -11.02 -18.44
CA SER A 460 -0.77 -10.73 -18.28
C SER A 460 -0.20 -11.34 -16.99
N ILE A 461 1.12 -11.50 -16.94
CA ILE A 461 1.85 -11.94 -15.75
C ILE A 461 2.84 -10.84 -15.39
N VAL A 462 2.78 -10.35 -14.16
CA VAL A 462 3.66 -9.29 -13.64
C VAL A 462 4.72 -9.91 -12.75
N PHE A 463 5.97 -9.79 -13.16
CA PHE A 463 7.16 -10.17 -12.40
C PHE A 463 7.76 -8.94 -11.72
N ASP A 464 8.03 -9.08 -10.42
CA ASP A 464 8.74 -8.11 -9.61
C ASP A 464 10.19 -8.59 -9.45
N GLY A 465 11.12 -7.95 -10.17
CA GLY A 465 12.53 -8.34 -10.21
C GLY A 465 13.27 -8.05 -8.90
N GLU A 466 12.80 -7.08 -8.10
CA GLU A 466 13.45 -6.71 -6.84
C GLU A 466 13.05 -7.63 -5.69
N ARG A 467 11.77 -8.03 -5.65
CA ARG A 467 11.25 -8.93 -4.62
C ARG A 467 11.22 -10.40 -5.03
N GLY A 468 11.49 -10.71 -6.29
CA GLY A 468 11.37 -12.05 -6.85
C GLY A 468 9.94 -12.59 -6.80
N THR A 469 8.93 -11.72 -6.81
CA THR A 469 7.52 -12.13 -6.69
C THR A 469 6.81 -12.11 -8.05
N MET A 470 5.89 -13.04 -8.25
CA MET A 470 5.07 -13.13 -9.46
C MET A 470 3.59 -12.92 -9.11
N LYS A 471 2.91 -12.09 -9.89
CA LYS A 471 1.46 -11.86 -9.79
C LYS A 471 0.78 -12.02 -11.13
N VAL A 472 -0.40 -12.60 -11.13
CA VAL A 472 -1.22 -12.76 -12.32
C VAL A 472 -2.10 -11.52 -12.51
N GLY A 473 -2.15 -11.01 -13.74
CA GLY A 473 -3.07 -9.97 -14.20
C GLY A 473 -4.53 -10.41 -14.04
N GLY A 474 -5.45 -9.45 -13.86
CA GLY A 474 -6.85 -9.74 -13.54
C GLY A 474 -7.11 -10.27 -12.11
N GLY A 475 -6.06 -10.50 -11.31
CA GLY A 475 -6.16 -10.91 -9.91
C GLY A 475 -6.33 -12.43 -9.68
N PRO A 476 -6.24 -12.90 -8.42
CA PRO A 476 -6.16 -14.33 -8.09
C PRO A 476 -7.45 -15.14 -8.36
N ARG A 477 -8.56 -14.46 -8.68
CA ARG A 477 -9.84 -15.10 -9.04
C ARG A 477 -10.15 -15.06 -10.53
N SER A 478 -9.27 -14.47 -11.36
CA SER A 478 -9.47 -14.36 -12.80
C SER A 478 -9.54 -15.73 -13.47
N ALA A 479 -10.23 -15.80 -14.62
CA ALA A 479 -10.30 -17.02 -15.42
C ALA A 479 -8.89 -17.47 -15.84
N PHE A 480 -8.03 -16.51 -16.20
CA PHE A 480 -6.62 -16.74 -16.51
C PHE A 480 -5.83 -17.33 -15.33
N ALA A 481 -5.98 -16.77 -14.12
CA ALA A 481 -5.28 -17.28 -12.93
C ALA A 481 -5.68 -18.72 -12.56
N ARG A 482 -6.94 -19.11 -12.78
CA ARG A 482 -7.40 -20.49 -12.60
C ARG A 482 -6.89 -21.42 -13.69
N ARG A 483 -6.73 -20.93 -14.91
CA ARG A 483 -6.23 -21.73 -16.03
C ARG A 483 -4.77 -22.14 -15.83
N ILE A 484 -3.96 -21.19 -15.38
CA ILE A 484 -2.52 -21.39 -15.20
C ILE A 484 -2.15 -21.90 -13.79
N SER A 485 -3.13 -22.12 -12.89
CA SER A 485 -2.87 -22.48 -11.49
C SER A 485 -2.08 -23.77 -11.35
N ASP A 486 -2.38 -24.75 -12.22
CA ASP A 486 -1.78 -26.08 -12.17
C ASP A 486 -0.33 -26.01 -12.65
N GLN A 487 -0.08 -25.23 -13.70
CA GLN A 487 1.27 -24.94 -14.21
C GLN A 487 2.09 -24.11 -13.21
N ILE A 488 1.47 -23.17 -12.48
CA ILE A 488 2.13 -22.45 -11.38
C ILE A 488 2.49 -23.40 -10.24
N GLY A 489 1.59 -24.31 -9.86
CA GLY A 489 1.84 -25.31 -8.83
C GLY A 489 3.06 -26.16 -9.16
N PHE A 490 3.06 -26.76 -10.35
CA PHE A 490 4.11 -27.68 -10.78
C PHE A 490 5.44 -26.96 -11.08
N TRP A 491 5.46 -25.95 -11.94
CA TRP A 491 6.71 -25.34 -12.40
C TRP A 491 7.28 -24.30 -11.43
N VAL A 492 6.43 -23.52 -10.77
CA VAL A 492 6.87 -22.41 -9.91
C VAL A 492 7.01 -22.85 -8.45
N ARG A 493 6.06 -23.60 -7.89
CA ARG A 493 6.15 -24.03 -6.47
C ARG A 493 7.00 -25.28 -6.26
N GLU A 494 6.86 -26.31 -7.11
CA GLU A 494 7.62 -27.56 -6.94
C GLU A 494 9.02 -27.51 -7.57
N LYS A 495 9.13 -26.96 -8.78
CA LYS A 495 10.40 -26.93 -9.55
C LYS A 495 11.17 -25.61 -9.49
N GLY A 496 10.53 -24.52 -9.08
CA GLY A 496 11.16 -23.18 -9.02
C GLY A 496 11.66 -22.64 -10.37
N CYS A 497 11.13 -23.13 -11.50
CA CYS A 497 11.64 -22.85 -12.84
C CYS A 497 10.64 -22.01 -13.66
N ILE A 498 10.82 -20.68 -13.64
CA ILE A 498 10.01 -19.74 -14.43
C ILE A 498 10.17 -19.95 -15.94
N PRO A 499 11.37 -20.22 -16.50
CA PRO A 499 11.50 -20.53 -17.92
C PRO A 499 10.71 -21.78 -18.34
N GLY A 500 10.71 -22.83 -17.51
CA GLY A 500 9.92 -24.04 -17.75
C GLY A 500 8.41 -23.78 -17.71
N PHE A 501 7.98 -22.94 -16.77
CA PHE A 501 6.59 -22.46 -16.68
C PHE A 501 6.15 -21.71 -17.94
N LEU A 502 6.92 -20.72 -18.39
CA LEU A 502 6.60 -19.95 -19.59
C LEU A 502 6.63 -20.82 -20.86
N ALA A 503 7.55 -21.78 -20.96
CA ALA A 503 7.60 -22.72 -22.08
C ALA A 503 6.37 -23.65 -22.11
N ALA A 504 5.95 -24.18 -20.96
CA ALA A 504 4.74 -25.00 -20.86
C ALA A 504 3.50 -24.21 -21.28
N LEU A 505 3.35 -22.98 -20.79
CA LEU A 505 2.25 -22.09 -21.19
C LEU A 505 2.28 -21.73 -22.68
N THR A 506 3.45 -21.50 -23.26
CA THR A 506 3.52 -21.24 -24.72
C THR A 506 3.05 -22.41 -25.54
N LEU A 507 3.40 -23.64 -25.15
CA LEU A 507 2.96 -24.85 -25.86
C LEU A 507 1.46 -25.04 -25.72
N GLU A 508 0.92 -24.90 -24.51
CA GLU A 508 -0.53 -24.99 -24.26
C GLU A 508 -1.31 -23.93 -25.06
N PHE A 509 -0.92 -22.66 -24.97
CA PHE A 509 -1.60 -21.59 -25.70
C PHE A 509 -1.43 -21.72 -27.22
N TYR A 510 -0.28 -22.20 -27.70
CA TYR A 510 -0.08 -22.45 -29.12
C TYR A 510 -0.96 -23.61 -29.63
N GLU A 511 -1.06 -24.71 -28.89
CA GLU A 511 -1.96 -25.82 -29.24
C GLU A 511 -3.43 -25.39 -29.27
N GLU A 512 -3.86 -24.58 -28.31
CA GLU A 512 -5.21 -24.03 -28.27
C GLU A 512 -5.46 -23.06 -29.42
N HIS A 513 -4.53 -22.14 -29.68
CA HIS A 513 -4.62 -21.20 -30.78
C HIS A 513 -4.67 -21.93 -32.14
N THR A 514 -3.87 -22.99 -32.32
CA THR A 514 -3.90 -23.79 -33.55
C THR A 514 -5.13 -24.69 -33.68
N ARG A 515 -5.71 -25.16 -32.58
CA ARG A 515 -7.00 -25.86 -32.57
C ARG A 515 -8.17 -24.93 -32.87
N ALA A 516 -8.16 -23.71 -32.33
CA ALA A 516 -9.16 -22.68 -32.60
C ALA A 516 -9.05 -22.08 -34.00
N SER A 517 -7.84 -22.08 -34.60
CA SER A 517 -7.57 -21.57 -35.95
C SER A 517 -7.80 -22.60 -37.07
N LYS A 518 -8.03 -23.89 -36.76
CA LYS A 518 -8.45 -24.87 -37.77
C LYS A 518 -9.96 -24.71 -38.01
N PRO A 519 -10.40 -24.47 -39.25
CA PRO A 519 -11.82 -24.29 -39.58
C PRO A 519 -12.66 -25.54 -39.32
#